data_AF-A0A9E4N685-F1
#
_entry.id   AF-A0A9E4N685-F1
#
_cell.length_a   1.000
_cell.length_b   1.000
_cell.length_c   1.000
_cell.angle_alpha   90.00
_cell.angle_beta   90.00
_cell.angle_gamma   90.00
#
_symmetry.space_group_name_H-M   'P 1'
#
loop_
_entity.id
_entity.type
_entity.pdbx_description
1 polymer ?
#
loop_
_entity_poly.entity_id
_entity_poly.type
_entity_poly.pdbx_seq_one_letter_code
_entity_poly.pdbx_strand_id
1 'polypeptide(L)' 'ITLATLVDRSGRELPIQPDVTGLHPSLDPDQHITLIGPEPLGLILGAKTNRTSRGDEQDRDA' A
#
# COMPACT_ATOMS: atom_id res chain seq x y z
N ILE A 1 -20.76 -4.59 -18.92
CA ILE A 1 -20.16 -3.63 -17.96
C ILE A 1 -18.74 -4.10 -17.71
N THR A 2 -17.78 -3.19 -17.53
CA THR A 2 -16.36 -3.50 -17.34
C THR A 2 -15.80 -2.69 -16.17
N LEU A 3 -15.06 -3.33 -15.27
CA LEU A 3 -14.28 -2.70 -14.21
C LEU A 3 -12.80 -2.63 -14.63
N ALA A 4 -12.30 -1.41 -14.85
CA ALA A 4 -10.89 -1.17 -15.11
C ALA A 4 -10.21 -0.54 -13.89
N THR A 5 -9.03 -1.03 -13.53
CA THR A 5 -8.19 -0.47 -12.47
C THR A 5 -6.80 -0.12 -12.98
N LEU A 6 -6.21 0.96 -12.47
CA LEU A 6 -4.81 1.27 -12.75
C LEU A 6 -3.88 0.26 -12.07
N VAL A 7 -4.22 -0.13 -10.84
CA VAL A 7 -3.43 -1.04 -10.00
C VAL A 7 -4.37 -2.03 -9.30
N ASP A 8 -4.06 -3.33 -9.35
CA ASP A 8 -4.64 -4.36 -8.47
C ASP A 8 -3.61 -4.75 -7.41
N ARG A 9 -3.84 -4.30 -6.16
CA ARG A 9 -2.95 -4.52 -5.02
C ARG A 9 -3.15 -5.85 -4.29
N SER A 10 -3.95 -6.78 -4.83
CA SER A 10 -4.35 -8.02 -4.16
C SER A 10 -5.09 -7.77 -2.83
N GLY A 11 -5.23 -8.81 -1.98
CA GLY A 11 -5.88 -8.69 -0.66
C GLY A 11 -7.40 -8.54 -0.71
N ARG A 12 -8.05 -9.13 -1.71
CA ARG A 12 -9.50 -9.08 -1.88
C ARG A 12 -10.22 -9.79 -0.72
N GLU A 13 -11.21 -9.12 -0.14
CA GLU A 13 -12.11 -9.68 0.89
C GLU A 13 -13.41 -10.22 0.29
N LEU A 14 -13.71 -9.82 -0.95
CA LEU A 14 -14.88 -10.24 -1.71
C LEU A 14 -14.44 -10.85 -3.05
N PRO A 15 -15.28 -11.70 -3.68
CA PRO A 15 -14.97 -12.32 -4.97
C PRO A 15 -15.23 -11.37 -6.15
N ILE A 16 -14.69 -10.14 -6.07
CA ILE A 16 -14.80 -9.13 -7.13
C ILE A 16 -13.40 -8.89 -7.70
N GLN A 17 -13.27 -8.94 -9.03
CA GLN A 17 -12.03 -8.70 -9.74
C GLN A 17 -12.23 -7.68 -10.87
N PRO A 18 -11.20 -6.89 -11.21
CA PRO A 18 -11.24 -6.06 -12.41
C PRO A 18 -11.19 -6.95 -13.67
N ASP A 19 -11.83 -6.50 -14.75
CA ASP A 19 -11.69 -7.11 -16.07
C ASP A 19 -10.38 -6.68 -16.75
N VAL A 20 -9.90 -5.47 -16.43
CA VAL A 20 -8.67 -4.89 -16.98
C VAL A 20 -7.87 -4.22 -15.85
N THR A 21 -6.58 -4.53 -15.79
CA THR A 21 -5.66 -3.92 -14.82
C THR A 21 -4.35 -3.50 -15.49
N GLY A 22 -3.88 -2.29 -15.19
CA GLY A 22 -2.60 -1.79 -15.69
C GLY A 22 -1.38 -2.42 -15.00
N LEU A 23 -1.42 -2.56 -13.67
CA LEU A 23 -0.32 -3.10 -12.87
C LEU A 23 -0.81 -4.05 -11.77
N HIS A 24 -0.12 -5.18 -11.58
CA HIS A 24 -0.35 -6.13 -10.48
C HIS A 24 0.93 -6.24 -9.63
N PRO A 25 1.20 -5.27 -8.75
CA PRO A 25 2.42 -5.27 -7.95
C PRO A 25 2.28 -6.23 -6.77
N SER A 26 3.37 -6.91 -6.44
CA SER A 26 3.52 -7.57 -5.14
C SER A 26 3.90 -6.53 -4.09
N LEU A 27 3.07 -6.38 -3.06
CA LEU A 27 3.30 -5.46 -1.95
C LEU A 27 3.49 -6.24 -0.67
N ASP A 28 4.47 -5.86 0.12
CA ASP A 28 4.58 -6.31 1.50
C ASP A 28 3.41 -5.76 2.34
N PRO A 29 3.02 -6.41 3.45
CA PRO A 29 1.85 -6.00 4.25
C PRO A 29 1.89 -4.55 4.77
N ASP A 30 3.08 -3.98 4.92
CA ASP A 30 3.32 -2.61 5.37
C ASP A 30 3.55 -1.62 4.22
N GLN A 31 3.53 -2.08 2.99
CA GLN A 31 3.70 -1.25 1.80
C GLN A 31 2.37 -0.70 1.29
N HIS A 32 2.44 0.47 0.67
CA HIS A 32 1.32 1.12 -0.01
C HIS A 32 1.77 1.80 -1.29
N ILE A 33 0.83 1.97 -2.21
CA ILE A 33 1.04 2.74 -3.44
C ILE A 33 0.29 4.06 -3.32
N THR A 34 1.00 5.16 -3.53
CA THR A 34 0.43 6.50 -3.68
C THR A 34 0.42 6.87 -5.15
N LEU A 35 -0.77 7.17 -5.68
CA LEU A 35 -0.94 7.80 -6.99
C LEU A 35 -0.70 9.31 -6.86
N ILE A 36 0.18 9.87 -7.69
CA ILE A 36 0.54 11.30 -7.70
C ILE A 36 0.30 11.93 -9.08
N GLY A 37 0.29 13.26 -9.08
CA GLY A 37 0.13 14.11 -10.26
C GLY A 37 -1.33 14.42 -10.59
N PRO A 38 -1.58 15.48 -11.36
CA PRO A 38 -2.70 15.51 -12.31
C PRO A 38 -2.24 15.02 -13.70
N GLU A 39 -1.02 15.37 -14.12
CA GLU A 39 -0.31 14.91 -15.34
C GLU A 39 1.21 15.22 -15.20
N PRO A 40 2.15 14.28 -15.48
CA PRO A 40 1.90 12.86 -15.70
C PRO A 40 1.48 12.17 -14.39
N LEU A 41 0.69 11.11 -14.52
CA LEU A 41 0.42 10.23 -13.38
C LEU A 41 1.69 9.47 -12.98
N GLY A 42 1.91 9.35 -11.66
CA GLY A 42 3.02 8.58 -11.10
C GLY A 42 2.57 7.67 -9.96
N LEU A 43 3.28 6.55 -9.77
CA LEU A 43 3.05 5.62 -8.67
C LEU A 43 4.29 5.61 -7.76
N ILE A 44 4.09 5.90 -6.47
CA ILE A 44 5.16 5.84 -5.46
C ILE A 44 4.88 4.68 -4.51
N LEU A 45 5.90 3.86 -4.25
CA LEU A 45 5.87 2.81 -3.22
C LEU A 45 6.36 3.40 -1.88
N GLY A 46 5.53 3.29 -0.84
CA GLY A 46 5.89 3.73 0.51
C GLY A 46 5.77 2.62 1.54
N ALA A 47 6.64 2.62 2.56
CA ALA A 47 6.58 1.70 3.70
C ALA A 47 5.95 2.39 4.93
N LYS A 48 5.12 1.68 5.69
CA LYS A 48 4.63 2.16 6.99
C LYS A 48 5.73 1.99 8.04
N THR A 49 6.46 3.06 8.33
CA THR A 49 7.37 3.07 9.48
C THR A 49 6.57 2.97 10.78
N ASN A 50 6.62 1.82 11.44
CA ASN A 50 5.98 1.64 12.75
C ASN A 50 6.77 2.41 13.82
N ARG A 51 6.36 3.65 14.13
CA ARG A 51 6.93 4.45 15.23
C ARG A 51 6.40 3.94 16.59
N THR A 52 6.72 2.72 16.96
CA THR A 52 6.40 2.17 18.29
C THR A 52 7.42 1.11 18.69
N SER A 53 8.67 1.53 18.92
CA SER A 53 9.70 0.77 19.63
C SER A 53 10.84 1.70 20.05
N ARG A 54 10.56 2.67 20.94
CA ARG A 54 11.61 3.51 21.56
C ARG A 54 11.27 4.00 22.98
N GLY A 55 10.22 3.45 23.61
CA GLY A 55 9.72 3.93 24.90
C GLY A 55 10.12 3.08 26.12
N ASP A 56 10.45 1.80 25.96
CA ASP A 56 10.41 0.86 27.10
C ASP A 56 11.77 0.58 27.77
N GLU A 57 12.83 1.32 27.42
CA GLU A 57 14.17 1.13 27.99
C GLU A 57 14.60 2.22 29.00
N GLN A 58 13.78 3.25 29.22
CA GLN A 58 14.14 4.39 30.09
C GLN A 58 13.73 4.21 31.58
N ASP A 59 13.00 3.14 31.94
CA ASP A 59 12.41 2.96 33.27
C ASP A 59 13.01 1.78 34.08
N ARG A 60 14.21 1.31 33.71
CA ARG A 60 14.92 0.24 34.45
C ARG A 60 16.01 0.72 35.42
N ASP A 61 16.26 2.02 35.48
CA ASP A 61 17.27 2.64 36.35
C ASP A 61 16.67 3.71 37.29
N ALA A 62 15.55 3.39 37.96
CA ALA A 62 14.99 4.17 39.06
C ALA A 62 14.77 3.31 40.32
#